data_AF-A0A952W8A5-F1
#
_entry.id   AF-A0A952W8A5-F1
#
_cell.length_a   1.000
_cell.length_b   1.000
_cell.length_c   1.000
_cell.angle_alpha   90.00
_cell.angle_beta   90.00
_cell.angle_gamma   90.00
#
_symmetry.space_group_name_H-M   'P 1'
#
loop_
_entity.id
_entity.type
_entity.pdbx_description
1 polymer ?
#
loop_
_entity_poly.entity_id
_entity_poly.type
_entity_poly.pdbx_seq_one_letter_code
_entity_poly.pdbx_strand_id
1 'polypeptide(L)'
;MIPLFTGYAMLVWALAAIWRRRWGGFAAVALGTLGLIAMIRFHAHMGEVTEGRIFVPVLQHLLVVYTGLVAFLGVFIACMPRRRPRSACQRCGYDLTGMTTSQRVCPECAAPLPKVMASGQAHARWEADRA
;
A
#
# COMPACT_ATOMS: atom_id res chain seq x y z
N MET A 1 9.60 22.90 4.91
CA MET A 1 10.29 21.72 4.30
C MET A 1 9.64 20.39 4.66
N ILE A 2 9.33 20.12 5.94
CA ILE A 2 8.69 18.87 6.41
C ILE A 2 7.45 18.42 5.58
N PRO A 3 6.49 19.30 5.21
CA PRO A 3 5.30 18.84 4.47
C PRO A 3 5.64 18.28 3.07
N LEU A 4 6.70 18.75 2.43
CA LEU A 4 7.07 18.31 1.08
C LEU A 4 7.62 16.88 1.09
N PHE A 5 8.52 16.55 2.03
CA PHE A 5 9.02 15.19 2.20
C PHE A 5 7.90 14.22 2.56
N THR A 6 7.05 14.60 3.53
CA THR A 6 5.93 13.77 3.98
C THR A 6 4.94 13.52 2.85
N GLY A 7 4.57 14.56 2.10
CA GLY A 7 3.69 14.44 0.94
C GLY A 7 4.27 13.52 -0.14
N TYR A 8 5.58 13.59 -0.38
CA TYR A 8 6.27 12.72 -1.30
C TYR A 8 6.21 11.24 -0.87
N ALA A 9 6.50 10.92 0.39
CA ALA A 9 6.39 9.55 0.89
C ALA A 9 4.96 9.02 0.80
N MET A 10 3.96 9.84 1.17
CA MET A 10 2.55 9.46 1.05
C MET A 10 2.16 9.17 -0.39
N LEU A 11 2.68 9.93 -1.36
CA LEU A 11 2.45 9.66 -2.78
C LEU A 11 3.06 8.31 -3.20
N VAL A 12 4.32 8.05 -2.86
CA VAL A 12 5.00 6.78 -3.17
C VAL A 12 4.26 5.60 -2.54
N TRP A 13 3.86 5.71 -1.27
CA TRP A 13 3.11 4.67 -0.57
C TRP A 13 1.69 4.49 -1.09
N ALA A 14 1.00 5.55 -1.48
CA ALA A 14 -0.31 5.48 -2.11
C ALA A 14 -0.24 4.73 -3.44
N LEU A 15 0.74 5.04 -4.29
CA LEU A 15 0.98 4.34 -5.55
C LEU A 15 1.32 2.86 -5.31
N ALA A 16 2.18 2.56 -4.33
CA ALA A 16 2.48 1.18 -3.92
C ALA A 16 1.21 0.45 -3.41
N ALA A 17 0.35 1.14 -2.67
CA ALA A 17 -0.91 0.61 -2.14
C ALA A 17 -1.98 0.35 -3.23
N ILE A 18 -2.02 1.19 -4.26
CA ILE A 18 -2.91 1.03 -5.43
C ILE A 18 -2.47 -0.20 -6.25
N TRP A 19 -1.16 -0.35 -6.48
CA TRP A 19 -0.59 -1.45 -7.26
C TRP A 19 -0.01 -2.60 -6.42
N ARG A 20 -0.59 -2.86 -5.24
CA ARG A 20 -0.20 -4.00 -4.38
C ARG A 20 -0.13 -5.32 -5.14
N ARG A 21 0.94 -6.09 -4.90
CA ARG A 21 1.25 -7.38 -5.56
C ARG A 21 1.32 -7.35 -7.09
N ARG A 22 1.50 -6.18 -7.69
CA ARG A 22 1.81 -6.03 -9.12
C ARG A 22 3.21 -5.44 -9.25
N TRP A 23 3.89 -5.76 -10.35
CA TRP A 23 5.19 -5.16 -10.68
C TRP A 23 5.16 -3.62 -10.68
N GLY A 24 4.01 -3.02 -11.00
CA GLY A 24 3.82 -1.56 -10.91
C GLY A 24 4.01 -0.98 -9.50
N GLY A 25 3.66 -1.71 -8.44
CA GLY A 25 3.89 -1.25 -7.07
C GLY A 25 5.38 -1.20 -6.72
N PHE A 26 6.12 -2.23 -7.11
CA PHE A 26 7.58 -2.25 -6.96
C PHE A 26 8.27 -1.19 -7.81
N ALA A 27 7.80 -0.98 -9.05
CA ALA A 27 8.31 0.08 -9.92
C ALA A 27 8.08 1.48 -9.31
N ALA A 28 6.92 1.73 -8.71
CA ALA A 28 6.64 3.00 -8.03
C ALA A 28 7.57 3.24 -6.83
N VAL A 29 7.82 2.21 -6.01
CA VAL A 29 8.76 2.31 -4.87
C VAL A 29 10.20 2.47 -5.35
N ALA A 30 10.61 1.74 -6.38
CA ALA A 30 11.94 1.86 -6.97
C ALA A 30 12.18 3.25 -7.54
N LEU A 31 11.23 3.78 -8.31
CA LEU A 31 11.29 5.14 -8.86
C LEU A 31 11.33 6.19 -7.74
N GLY A 32 10.52 6.01 -6.69
CA GLY A 32 10.53 6.89 -5.52
C GLY A 32 11.88 6.89 -4.78
N THR A 33 12.45 5.70 -4.60
CA THR A 33 13.75 5.53 -3.92
C THR A 33 14.88 6.12 -4.77
N LEU A 34 14.86 5.90 -6.09
CA LEU A 34 15.82 6.50 -7.02
C LEU A 34 15.76 8.02 -7.01
N GLY A 35 14.56 8.61 -6.92
CA GLY A 35 14.39 10.06 -6.79
C GLY A 35 15.06 10.62 -5.54
N LEU A 36 14.92 9.95 -4.38
CA LEU A 36 15.59 10.35 -3.14
C LEU A 36 17.12 10.16 -3.22
N ILE A 37 17.60 9.07 -3.81
CA ILE A 37 19.04 8.85 -4.03
C ILE A 37 19.63 9.93 -4.94
N ALA A 38 18.92 10.31 -6.00
CA ALA A 38 19.32 11.39 -6.89
C ALA A 38 19.39 12.73 -6.14
N MET A 39 18.43 13.02 -5.25
CA MET A 39 18.46 14.20 -4.39
C MET A 39 19.66 14.20 -3.42
N ILE A 40 19.98 13.05 -2.82
CA ILE A 40 21.17 12.90 -1.96
C ILE A 40 22.46 13.19 -2.74
N ARG A 41 22.59 12.60 -3.94
CA ARG A 41 23.73 12.83 -4.85
C ARG A 41 23.84 14.30 -5.25
N PHE A 42 22.72 14.93 -5.58
CA PHE A 42 22.66 16.35 -5.93
C PHE A 42 23.14 17.23 -4.77
N HIS A 43 22.73 16.92 -3.54
CA HIS A 43 23.19 17.65 -2.35
C HIS A 43 24.69 17.51 -2.10
N ALA A 44 25.25 16.30 -2.30
CA ALA A 44 26.68 16.07 -2.18
C ALA A 44 27.47 16.87 -3.25
N HIS A 45 27.00 16.85 -4.49
CA HIS A 45 27.62 17.59 -5.59
C HIS A 45 27.57 19.11 -5.36
N MET A 46 26.45 19.64 -4.89
CA MET A 46 26.34 21.05 -4.50
C MET A 46 27.31 21.41 -3.36
N GLY A 47 27.57 20.47 -2.44
CA GLY A 47 28.58 20.64 -1.39
C GLY A 47 29.98 20.81 -1.94
N GLU A 48 30.36 20.01 -2.94
CA GLU A 48 31.65 20.11 -3.64
C GLU A 48 31.79 21.45 -4.39
N VAL A 49 30.75 21.85 -5.13
CA VAL A 49 30.76 23.09 -5.93
C VAL A 49 30.80 24.36 -5.06
N THR A 50 30.22 24.30 -3.86
CA THR A 50 30.11 25.47 -2.96
C THR A 50 31.19 25.52 -1.88
N GLU A 51 32.22 24.68 -1.99
CA GLU A 51 33.31 24.55 -1.00
C GLU A 51 32.76 24.34 0.43
N GLY A 52 31.66 23.60 0.56
CA GLY A 52 31.04 23.29 1.84
C GLY A 52 30.22 24.44 2.47
N ARG A 53 30.09 25.61 1.85
CA ARG A 53 29.29 26.72 2.43
C ARG A 53 27.81 26.39 2.61
N ILE A 54 27.26 25.49 1.79
CA ILE A 54 25.84 25.07 1.82
C ILE A 54 25.71 23.60 2.28
N PHE A 55 26.83 22.96 2.65
CA PHE A 55 26.81 21.54 3.01
C PHE A 55 26.44 21.34 4.48
N VAL A 56 25.28 20.73 4.71
CA VAL A 56 24.82 20.35 6.05
C VAL A 56 24.92 18.83 6.19
N PRO A 57 26.01 18.28 6.75
CA PRO A 57 26.22 16.82 6.84
C PRO A 57 25.08 16.11 7.59
N VAL A 58 24.47 16.78 8.57
CA VAL A 58 23.32 16.27 9.32
C VAL A 58 22.12 16.01 8.39
N LEU A 59 21.86 16.89 7.44
CA LEU A 59 20.75 16.76 6.50
C LEU A 59 20.94 15.53 5.60
N GLN A 60 22.18 15.24 5.18
CA GLN A 60 22.48 14.07 4.36
C GLN A 60 22.21 12.76 5.11
N HIS A 61 22.63 12.66 6.38
CA HIS A 61 22.36 11.48 7.20
C HIS A 61 20.86 11.27 7.41
N LEU A 62 20.12 12.36 7.68
CA LEU A 62 18.66 12.31 7.80
C LEU A 62 17.99 11.85 6.49
N LEU A 63 18.44 12.33 5.33
CA LEU A 63 17.91 11.89 4.03
C LEU A 63 18.18 10.41 3.76
N VAL A 64 19.37 9.89 4.12
CA VAL A 64 19.70 8.47 3.94
C VAL A 64 18.77 7.59 4.78
N VAL A 65 18.61 7.90 6.07
CA VAL A 65 17.71 7.16 6.96
C VAL A 65 16.26 7.25 6.46
N TYR A 66 15.83 8.45 6.05
CA TYR A 66 14.49 8.66 5.48
C TYR A 66 14.25 7.84 4.21
N THR A 67 15.24 7.80 3.31
CA THR A 67 15.18 6.99 2.08
C THR A 67 15.02 5.52 2.39
N GLY A 68 15.79 5.00 3.35
CA GLY A 68 15.67 3.62 3.82
C GLY A 68 14.27 3.32 4.37
N LEU A 69 13.71 4.22 5.19
CA LEU A 69 12.37 4.08 5.75
C LEU A 69 11.29 4.06 4.66
N VAL A 70 11.34 5.00 3.70
CA VAL A 70 10.37 5.09 2.59
C VAL A 70 10.42 3.85 1.71
N ALA A 71 11.63 3.39 1.36
CA ALA A 71 11.83 2.17 0.57
C ALA A 71 11.31 0.93 1.31
N PHE A 72 11.68 0.77 2.58
CA PHE A 72 11.27 -0.37 3.41
C PHE A 72 9.74 -0.45 3.55
N LEU A 73 9.09 0.64 3.96
CA LEU A 73 7.62 0.68 4.10
C LEU A 73 6.92 0.54 2.75
N GLY A 74 7.45 1.14 1.69
CA GLY A 74 6.92 1.00 0.34
C GLY A 74 6.94 -0.46 -0.15
N VAL A 75 8.06 -1.16 0.02
CA VAL A 75 8.19 -2.58 -0.32
C VAL A 75 7.25 -3.42 0.56
N PHE A 76 7.19 -3.14 1.86
CA PHE A 76 6.29 -3.84 2.77
C PHE A 76 4.82 -3.72 2.33
N ILE A 77 4.36 -2.50 1.99
CA ILE A 77 3.02 -2.25 1.45
C ILE A 77 2.80 -3.01 0.14
N ALA A 78 3.77 -2.99 -0.78
CA ALA A 78 3.67 -3.68 -2.07
C ALA A 78 3.56 -5.21 -1.92
N CYS A 79 4.24 -5.79 -0.93
CA CYS A 79 4.21 -7.22 -0.60
C CYS A 79 2.91 -7.65 0.11
N MET A 80 2.22 -6.72 0.76
CA MET A 80 1.05 -7.02 1.57
C MET A 80 -0.03 -7.75 0.73
N PRO A 81 -0.57 -8.88 1.23
CA PRO A 81 -1.64 -9.59 0.55
C PRO A 81 -2.84 -8.68 0.36
N ARG A 82 -3.40 -8.67 -0.86
CA ARG A 82 -4.71 -8.10 -1.11
C ARG A 82 -5.74 -9.06 -0.52
N ARG A 83 -5.94 -9.03 0.80
CA ARG A 83 -7.02 -9.77 1.48
C ARG A 83 -8.34 -9.17 1.00
N ARG A 84 -8.88 -9.71 -0.09
CA ARG A 84 -10.31 -9.62 -0.35
C ARG A 84 -10.95 -10.73 0.49
N PRO A 85 -11.81 -10.41 1.46
CA PRO A 85 -12.65 -11.42 2.08
C PRO A 85 -13.30 -12.25 0.96
N ARG A 86 -13.40 -13.57 1.12
CA ARG A 86 -14.18 -14.39 0.16
C ARG A 86 -15.64 -13.95 0.10
N SER A 87 -16.09 -13.33 1.18
CA SER A 87 -17.37 -12.64 1.36
C SER A 87 -17.40 -11.22 0.80
N ALA A 88 -16.31 -10.66 0.24
CA ALA A 88 -16.38 -9.32 -0.31
C ALA A 88 -17.02 -9.32 -1.71
N CYS A 89 -17.87 -8.33 -1.97
CA CYS A 89 -18.44 -8.09 -3.29
C CYS A 89 -17.31 -7.95 -4.33
N GLN A 90 -17.37 -8.71 -5.42
CA GLN A 90 -16.32 -8.67 -6.43
C GLN A 90 -16.23 -7.34 -7.19
N ARG A 91 -17.32 -6.56 -7.18
CA ARG A 91 -17.42 -5.28 -7.89
C ARG A 91 -16.91 -4.12 -7.03
N CYS A 92 -17.50 -3.88 -5.86
CA CYS A 92 -17.14 -2.75 -5.00
C CYS A 92 -16.20 -3.12 -3.85
N GLY A 93 -16.02 -4.39 -3.53
CA GLY A 93 -15.20 -4.83 -2.40
C GLY A 93 -15.88 -4.72 -1.03
N TYR A 94 -17.18 -4.37 -0.97
CA TYR A 94 -17.95 -4.33 0.26
C TYR A 94 -17.95 -5.71 0.93
N ASP A 95 -17.67 -5.75 2.23
CA ASP A 95 -17.65 -6.99 2.99
C ASP A 95 -19.08 -7.49 3.24
N LEU A 96 -19.45 -8.64 2.65
CA LEU A 96 -20.77 -9.24 2.82
C LEU A 96 -20.81 -10.20 4.01
N THR A 97 -19.76 -10.21 4.86
CA THR A 97 -19.76 -11.02 6.08
C THR A 97 -20.88 -10.52 7.00
N GLY A 98 -21.77 -11.43 7.42
CA GLY A 98 -22.90 -11.10 8.29
C GLY A 98 -24.17 -10.65 7.56
N MET A 99 -24.19 -10.59 6.22
CA MET A 99 -25.45 -10.44 5.48
C MET A 99 -26.31 -11.69 5.57
N THR A 100 -27.62 -11.47 5.72
CA THR A 100 -28.60 -12.55 5.62
C THR A 100 -28.66 -13.06 4.18
N THR A 101 -28.77 -14.37 4.02
CA THR A 101 -28.79 -15.06 2.71
C THR A 101 -29.97 -14.67 1.82
N SER A 102 -30.95 -13.91 2.34
CA SER A 102 -32.11 -13.43 1.59
C SER A 102 -31.77 -12.28 0.63
N GLN A 103 -30.70 -11.51 0.87
CA GLN A 103 -30.30 -10.43 -0.03
C GLN A 103 -29.45 -10.98 -1.18
N ARG A 104 -29.92 -10.77 -2.42
CA ARG A 104 -29.24 -11.21 -3.65
C ARG A 104 -28.39 -10.13 -4.32
N VAL A 105 -28.39 -8.93 -3.77
CA VAL A 105 -27.70 -7.77 -4.32
C VAL A 105 -26.85 -7.11 -3.24
N CYS A 106 -25.68 -6.62 -3.62
CA CYS A 106 -24.84 -5.81 -2.75
C CYS A 106 -25.55 -4.47 -2.43
N PRO A 107 -25.65 -4.01 -1.18
CA PRO A 107 -26.35 -2.78 -0.83
C PRO A 107 -25.65 -1.53 -1.37
N GLU A 108 -24.31 -1.55 -1.46
CA GLU A 108 -23.55 -0.40 -1.95
C GLU A 108 -23.62 -0.20 -3.46
N CYS A 109 -23.62 -1.28 -4.25
CA CYS A 109 -23.45 -1.19 -5.70
C CYS A 109 -24.52 -1.90 -6.52
N ALA A 110 -25.53 -2.46 -5.86
CA ALA A 110 -26.62 -3.26 -6.44
C ALA A 110 -26.15 -4.45 -7.33
N ALA A 111 -24.86 -4.82 -7.28
CA ALA A 111 -24.35 -5.92 -8.06
C ALA A 111 -24.92 -7.26 -7.56
N PRO A 112 -25.29 -8.18 -8.47
CA PRO A 112 -25.80 -9.49 -8.09
C PRO A 112 -24.71 -10.29 -7.36
N LEU A 113 -25.07 -10.91 -6.23
CA LEU A 113 -24.17 -11.73 -5.45
C LEU A 113 -24.06 -13.15 -6.05
N PRO A 114 -22.86 -13.78 -6.02
CA PRO A 114 -22.69 -15.13 -6.52
C PRO A 114 -23.53 -16.14 -5.71
N LYS A 115 -24.25 -17.01 -6.42
CA LYS A 115 -25.25 -17.97 -5.89
C LYS A 115 -24.72 -18.92 -4.80
N VAL A 116 -23.39 -19.05 -4.69
CA VAL A 116 -22.68 -19.98 -3.82
C VAL A 116 -22.76 -19.60 -2.33
N MET A 117 -23.09 -18.34 -2.00
CA MET A 117 -23.24 -17.91 -0.59
C MET A 117 -24.60 -18.24 0.04
N ALA A 118 -25.58 -18.70 -0.74
CA ALA A 118 -26.95 -18.89 -0.28
C ALA A 118 -27.20 -20.24 0.44
N SER A 119 -26.30 -21.22 0.31
CA SER A 119 -26.42 -22.48 1.05
C SER A 119 -25.60 -22.40 2.33
N GLY A 120 -26.25 -22.44 3.50
CA GLY A 120 -25.67 -22.40 4.85
C GLY A 120 -24.69 -23.52 5.23
N GLN A 121 -23.92 -24.05 4.27
CA GLN A 121 -22.90 -25.08 4.49
C GLN A 121 -21.71 -24.57 5.32
N ALA A 122 -21.46 -23.26 5.38
CA ALA A 122 -20.37 -22.71 6.18
C ALA A 122 -20.64 -22.77 7.70
N HIS A 123 -21.90 -22.67 8.14
CA HIS A 123 -22.25 -22.78 9.56
C HIS A 123 -22.22 -24.24 10.02
N ALA A 124 -22.78 -25.15 9.20
CA ALA A 124 -22.77 -26.59 9.50
C ALA A 124 -21.36 -27.18 9.61
N ARG A 125 -20.40 -26.68 8.82
CA ARG A 125 -19.01 -27.16 8.88
C ARG A 125 -18.25 -26.67 10.13
N TRP A 126 -18.58 -25.49 10.67
CA TRP A 126 -17.96 -24.97 11.89
C TRP A 126 -18.54 -25.60 13.18
N GLU A 127 -19.77 -26.10 13.12
CA GLU A 127 -20.39 -26.90 14.19
C GLU A 127 -19.84 -28.34 14.19
N ALA A 128 -19.62 -28.94 13.02
CA ALA A 128 -19.04 -30.29 12.91
C ALA A 128 -17.58 -30.37 13.41
N ASP A 129 -16.77 -29.31 13.24
CA ASP A 129 -15.38 -29.28 13.72
C ASP A 129 -15.26 -29.00 15.23
N ARG A 130 -16.37 -28.73 15.95
CA ARG A 130 -16.41 -28.48 17.41
C ARG A 130 -17.04 -29.63 18.22
N ALA A 131 -17.57 -30.66 17.57
CA ALA A 131 -18.07 -31.88 18.19
C ALA A 131 -17.00 -32.98 18.16
#